data_AF-A0A8T2Q4N8-F1
#
_entry.id   AF-A0A8T2Q4N8-F1
#
_cell.length_a   1.000
_cell.length_b   1.000
_cell.length_c   1.000
_cell.angle_alpha   90.00
_cell.angle_beta   90.00
_cell.angle_gamma   90.00
#
_symmetry.space_group_name_H-M   'P 1'
#
loop_
_entity.id
_entity.type
_entity.pdbx_description
1 polymer ?
#
loop_
_entity_poly.entity_id
_entity_poly.type
_entity_poly.pdbx_seq_one_letter_code
_entity_poly.pdbx_strand_id
1 'polypeptide(L)'
;MLLGKLTYGKIHSYNNKNDKNGQPCPASYPLRCVVPPPSKNDEKQKEKDVSKKTNAEGFEEQVRDAKIKVLASLSRASAEERKEWNDLATALKLEYPNCLKLLHEILIKVVASQKKEDGRNGINEVIESADQVINIIDKDAVAKFFGIRSVAEDPDAMKYEQDMIKQRDALVDALYKKGIALAELEDDSIVELFSTEENKEEENVQGTEGTSNVQPPIASVSESSDASGGKFEETYLELRKWVDISSTKYSLLRVIHEKRAGRLGTALKVLNELLEEEGKPIKKTLVEQKVHLFEKLGWLHCAAYSKRSLLACFPPDYPLF
;
A
#
# COMPACT_ATOMS: atom_id res chain seq x y z
N MET A 1 9.09 45.69 -0.38
CA MET A 1 9.56 45.41 1.00
C MET A 1 8.59 46.06 1.97
N LEU A 2 7.92 45.29 2.82
CA LEU A 2 6.97 45.79 3.81
C LEU A 2 7.68 45.96 5.15
N LEU A 3 7.52 47.14 5.74
CA LEU A 3 8.07 47.48 7.06
C LEU A 3 6.90 47.65 8.03
N GLY A 4 6.92 46.88 9.10
CA GLY A 4 5.95 46.96 10.19
C GLY A 4 6.66 47.14 11.53
N LYS A 5 5.90 47.47 12.58
CA LYS A 5 6.40 47.45 13.96
C LYS A 5 5.43 46.64 14.80
N LEU A 6 5.96 45.65 15.52
CA LEU A 6 5.21 44.88 16.49
C LEU A 6 5.48 45.47 17.87
N THR A 7 4.42 45.79 18.61
CA THR A 7 4.54 46.32 19.97
C THR A 7 4.04 45.26 20.95
N TYR A 8 4.81 45.04 22.03
CA TYR A 8 4.47 44.09 23.09
C TYR A 8 4.42 44.80 24.44
N GLY A 9 3.39 44.50 25.22
CA GLY A 9 3.18 45.07 26.55
C GLY A 9 1.70 45.22 26.89
N LYS A 10 1.39 45.34 28.18
CA LYS A 10 0.02 45.55 28.66
C LYS A 10 -0.36 47.01 28.43
N ILE A 11 -1.24 47.25 27.46
CA ILE A 11 -1.82 48.58 27.22
C ILE A 11 -2.70 48.90 28.43
N HIS A 12 -2.31 49.88 29.24
CA HIS A 12 -3.18 50.45 30.26
C HIS A 12 -4.23 51.30 29.55
N SER A 13 -5.27 50.65 29.05
CA SER A 13 -6.43 51.34 28.50
C SER A 13 -7.16 52.02 29.65
N TYR A 14 -7.08 53.35 29.70
CA TYR A 14 -8.09 54.14 30.36
C TYR A 14 -8.79 55.00 29.32
N ASN A 15 -10.07 54.72 29.16
CA ASN A 15 -11.05 55.59 28.52
C ASN A 15 -10.86 57.03 29.02
N ASN A 16 -10.21 57.87 28.22
CA ASN A 16 -10.55 59.27 28.15
C ASN A 16 -10.06 59.84 26.81
N LYS A 17 -11.03 60.24 25.99
CA LYS A 17 -10.83 61.01 24.77
C LYS A 17 -10.32 62.40 25.16
N ASN A 18 -9.01 62.57 25.42
CA ASN A 18 -8.28 63.85 25.24
C ASN A 18 -6.79 63.90 25.66
N ASP A 19 -6.07 62.80 25.85
CA ASP A 19 -4.61 62.89 26.13
C ASP A 19 -3.74 62.46 24.95
N LYS A 20 -3.11 63.45 24.32
CA LYS A 20 -2.12 63.29 23.23
C LYS A 20 -0.75 62.75 23.70
N ASN A 21 -0.63 62.09 24.85
CA ASN A 21 0.63 61.54 25.35
C ASN A 21 0.44 60.16 26.01
N GLY A 22 -0.08 59.19 25.25
CA GLY A 22 -0.05 57.78 25.65
C GLY A 22 1.39 57.28 25.77
N GLN A 23 1.75 56.80 26.96
CA GLN A 23 3.10 56.32 27.26
C GLN A 23 3.49 55.19 26.26
N PRO A 24 4.67 55.25 25.61
CA PRO A 24 5.03 54.27 24.59
C PRO A 24 5.13 52.86 25.19
N CYS A 25 4.60 51.86 24.48
CA CYS A 25 4.72 50.45 24.87
C CYS A 25 6.18 50.09 25.20
N PRO A 26 6.44 49.31 26.26
CA PRO A 26 7.79 49.10 26.79
C PRO A 26 8.74 48.40 25.81
N ALA A 27 8.23 47.69 24.80
CA ALA A 27 9.05 47.10 23.75
C ALA A 27 8.36 47.19 22.38
N SER A 28 9.10 47.69 21.39
CA SER A 28 8.71 47.65 19.97
C SER A 28 9.79 46.99 19.14
N TYR A 29 9.43 46.02 18.31
CA TYR A 29 10.35 45.33 17.41
C TYR A 29 10.02 45.63 15.94
N PRO A 30 10.98 46.12 15.14
CA PRO A 30 10.75 46.37 13.72
C PRO A 30 10.66 45.04 12.96
N LEU A 31 9.58 44.85 12.21
CA LEU A 31 9.40 43.73 11.30
C LEU A 31 9.78 44.17 9.87
N ARG A 32 10.65 43.39 9.24
CA ARG A 32 11.03 43.56 7.84
C ARG A 32 10.58 42.32 7.07
N CYS A 33 9.55 42.49 6.23
CA CYS A 33 9.12 41.45 5.31
C CYS A 33 9.63 41.80 3.89
N VAL A 34 10.51 40.96 3.36
CA VAL A 34 10.93 41.06 1.97
C VAL A 34 9.84 40.41 1.13
N VAL A 35 8.96 41.25 0.58
CA VAL A 35 7.97 40.80 -0.41
C VAL A 35 8.76 40.33 -1.64
N PRO A 36 8.68 39.04 -2.02
CA PRO A 36 9.30 38.57 -3.24
C PRO A 36 8.74 39.38 -4.42
N PRO A 37 9.56 39.73 -5.43
CA PRO A 37 9.04 40.40 -6.61
C PRO A 37 7.88 39.58 -7.17
N PRO A 38 6.80 40.22 -7.66
CA PRO A 38 5.79 39.48 -8.40
C PRO A 38 6.54 38.71 -9.49
N SER A 39 6.32 37.39 -9.56
CA SER A 39 6.86 36.59 -10.64
C SER A 39 6.61 37.36 -11.92
N LYS A 40 7.68 37.71 -12.64
CA LYS A 40 7.51 38.14 -14.01
C LYS A 40 6.63 37.07 -14.64
N ASN A 41 5.51 37.48 -15.20
CA ASN A 41 4.84 36.66 -16.20
C ASN A 41 5.89 36.45 -17.27
N ASP A 42 6.66 35.38 -17.12
CA ASP A 42 7.28 34.73 -18.26
C ASP A 42 6.06 34.33 -19.09
N GLU A 43 5.74 35.17 -20.07
CA GLU A 43 5.15 34.71 -21.31
C GLU A 43 6.07 33.62 -21.83
N LYS A 44 5.93 32.42 -21.26
CA LYS A 44 6.27 31.20 -21.95
C LYS A 44 5.39 31.24 -23.18
N GLN A 45 6.01 31.67 -24.28
CA GLN A 45 5.66 31.22 -25.61
C GLN A 45 5.38 29.72 -25.47
N LYS A 46 4.08 29.38 -25.45
CA LYS A 46 3.62 28.03 -25.74
C LYS A 46 4.00 27.82 -27.20
N GLU A 47 5.23 27.36 -27.44
CA GLU A 47 5.49 26.48 -28.57
C GLU A 47 4.51 25.31 -28.39
N LYS A 48 3.40 25.42 -29.11
CA LYS A 48 2.46 24.33 -29.31
C LYS A 48 3.17 23.29 -30.16
N ASP A 49 3.95 22.43 -29.55
CA ASP A 49 4.04 21.04 -30.00
C ASP A 49 2.98 20.24 -29.24
N VAL A 50 1.72 20.57 -29.53
CA VAL A 50 0.64 19.60 -29.36
C VAL A 50 0.81 18.65 -30.53
N SER A 51 1.60 17.60 -30.34
CA SER A 51 1.49 16.41 -31.16
C SER A 51 0.05 15.92 -31.00
N LYS A 52 -0.84 16.39 -31.88
CA LYS A 52 -2.18 15.83 -32.02
C LYS A 52 -1.94 14.35 -32.26
N LYS A 53 -2.29 13.51 -31.27
CA LYS A 53 -2.28 12.06 -31.42
C LYS A 53 -2.88 11.74 -32.79
N THR A 54 -2.08 11.14 -33.66
CA THR A 54 -2.57 10.80 -34.99
C THR A 54 -3.67 9.76 -34.83
N ASN A 55 -4.66 9.76 -35.74
CA ASN A 55 -5.73 8.76 -35.69
C ASN A 55 -5.18 7.31 -35.67
N ALA A 56 -4.00 7.10 -36.25
CA ALA A 56 -3.24 5.85 -36.18
C ALA A 56 -2.78 5.51 -34.75
N GLU A 57 -2.14 6.44 -34.04
CA GLU A 57 -1.74 6.24 -32.63
C GLU A 57 -2.95 5.95 -31.73
N GLY A 58 -4.06 6.67 -31.94
CA GLY A 58 -5.31 6.44 -31.20
C GLY A 58 -5.94 5.07 -31.49
N PHE A 59 -5.82 4.58 -32.73
CA PHE A 59 -6.27 3.24 -33.10
C PHE A 59 -5.39 2.16 -32.45
N GLU A 60 -4.07 2.31 -32.51
CA GLU A 60 -3.14 1.38 -31.86
C GLU A 60 -3.32 1.34 -30.33
N GLU A 61 -3.61 2.47 -29.69
CA GLU A 61 -3.97 2.53 -28.27
C GLU A 61 -5.24 1.71 -27.95
N GLN A 62 -6.27 1.80 -28.78
CA GLN A 62 -7.49 1.00 -28.60
C GLN A 62 -7.26 -0.49 -28.84
N VAL A 63 -6.47 -0.85 -29.86
CA VAL A 63 -6.08 -2.24 -30.11
C VAL A 63 -5.32 -2.80 -28.92
N ARG A 64 -4.38 -2.02 -28.36
CA ARG A 64 -3.63 -2.39 -27.16
C ARG A 64 -4.54 -2.59 -25.96
N ASP A 65 -5.41 -1.62 -25.66
CA ASP A 65 -6.34 -1.70 -24.53
C ASP A 65 -7.31 -2.90 -24.68
N ALA A 66 -7.74 -3.22 -25.91
CA ALA A 66 -8.53 -4.42 -26.19
C ALA A 66 -7.74 -5.72 -25.95
N LYS A 67 -6.48 -5.81 -26.42
CA LYS A 67 -5.60 -6.95 -26.15
C LYS A 67 -5.38 -7.16 -24.65
N ILE A 68 -5.14 -6.07 -23.89
CA ILE A 68 -4.99 -6.11 -22.43
C ILE A 68 -6.28 -6.62 -21.77
N LYS A 69 -7.43 -6.13 -22.20
CA LYS A 69 -8.73 -6.56 -21.65
C LYS A 69 -9.00 -8.04 -21.89
N VAL A 70 -8.66 -8.56 -23.07
CA VAL A 70 -8.76 -10.00 -23.37
C VAL A 70 -7.81 -10.79 -22.46
N LEU A 71 -6.55 -10.38 -22.33
CA LEU A 71 -5.58 -11.01 -21.42
C LEU A 71 -6.08 -11.06 -19.98
N ALA A 72 -6.72 -9.99 -19.52
CA ALA A 72 -7.33 -9.90 -18.18
C ALA A 72 -8.59 -10.76 -18.03
N SER A 73 -9.22 -11.21 -19.11
CA SER A 73 -10.38 -12.13 -19.03
C SER A 73 -9.98 -13.62 -19.03
N LEU A 74 -8.78 -13.95 -19.53
CA LEU A 74 -8.32 -15.33 -19.64
C LEU A 74 -8.07 -15.97 -18.26
N SER A 75 -8.32 -17.28 -18.20
CA SER A 75 -8.09 -18.15 -17.05
C SER A 75 -6.62 -18.57 -16.98
N ARG A 76 -6.12 -18.78 -15.76
CA ARG A 76 -4.82 -19.41 -15.43
C ARG A 76 -5.03 -20.65 -14.55
N ALA A 77 -6.15 -21.36 -14.72
CA ALA A 77 -6.51 -22.47 -13.83
C ALA A 77 -5.66 -23.72 -14.11
N SER A 78 -5.54 -24.11 -15.38
CA SER A 78 -4.70 -25.23 -15.79
C SER A 78 -3.23 -24.82 -15.96
N ALA A 79 -2.31 -25.80 -15.88
CA ALA A 79 -0.89 -25.59 -16.16
C ALA A 79 -0.62 -25.24 -17.63
N GLU A 80 -1.45 -25.76 -18.55
CA GLU A 80 -1.35 -25.47 -19.99
C GLU A 80 -1.85 -24.05 -20.29
N GLU A 81 -3.03 -23.69 -19.78
CA GLU A 81 -3.59 -22.32 -19.84
C GLU A 81 -2.60 -21.28 -19.30
N ARG A 82 -1.87 -21.63 -18.22
CA ARG A 82 -0.83 -20.76 -17.65
C ARG A 82 0.33 -20.51 -18.59
N LYS A 83 0.81 -21.54 -19.28
CA LYS A 83 1.90 -21.40 -20.26
C LYS A 83 1.45 -20.55 -21.44
N GLU A 84 0.28 -20.83 -22.00
CA GLU A 84 -0.29 -20.04 -23.09
C GLU A 84 -0.48 -18.57 -22.68
N TRP A 85 -0.98 -18.34 -21.46
CA TRP A 85 -1.13 -16.99 -20.93
C TRP A 85 0.22 -16.28 -20.74
N ASN A 86 1.23 -16.99 -20.22
CA ASN A 86 2.58 -16.45 -20.05
C ASN A 86 3.22 -16.12 -21.42
N ASP A 87 3.05 -16.98 -22.41
CA ASP A 87 3.54 -16.76 -23.78
C ASP A 87 2.85 -15.54 -24.41
N LEU A 88 1.53 -15.41 -24.26
CA LEU A 88 0.79 -14.21 -24.71
C LEU A 88 1.25 -12.94 -23.97
N ALA A 89 1.46 -13.03 -22.65
CA ALA A 89 1.95 -11.91 -21.85
C ALA A 89 3.36 -11.49 -22.28
N THR A 90 4.26 -12.42 -22.57
CA THR A 90 5.62 -12.12 -23.06
C THR A 90 5.57 -11.49 -24.45
N ALA A 91 4.74 -11.98 -25.36
CA ALA A 91 4.53 -11.36 -26.67
C ALA A 91 4.03 -9.91 -26.55
N LEU A 92 3.05 -9.65 -25.67
CA LEU A 92 2.54 -8.31 -25.42
C LEU A 92 3.56 -7.38 -24.77
N LYS A 93 4.45 -7.89 -23.91
CA LYS A 93 5.56 -7.12 -23.35
C LYS A 93 6.55 -6.68 -24.42
N LEU A 94 6.79 -7.52 -25.43
CA LEU A 94 7.65 -7.17 -26.57
C LEU A 94 7.01 -6.12 -27.48
N GLU A 95 5.70 -6.22 -27.71
CA GLU A 95 4.97 -5.21 -28.50
C GLU A 95 4.87 -3.86 -27.77
N TYR A 96 4.72 -3.88 -26.43
CA TYR A 96 4.43 -2.68 -25.63
C TYR A 96 5.24 -2.61 -24.32
N PRO A 97 6.57 -2.40 -24.39
CA PRO A 97 7.46 -2.50 -23.22
C PRO A 97 7.18 -1.45 -22.14
N ASN A 98 6.75 -0.25 -22.52
CA ASN A 98 6.54 0.87 -21.59
C ASN A 98 5.07 1.05 -21.16
N CYS A 99 4.22 0.04 -21.37
CA CYS A 99 2.80 0.14 -21.04
C CYS A 99 2.54 -0.23 -19.58
N LEU A 100 2.38 0.79 -18.72
CA LEU A 100 2.08 0.60 -17.30
C LEU A 100 0.81 -0.24 -17.07
N LYS A 101 -0.26 0.01 -17.84
CA LYS A 101 -1.52 -0.71 -17.72
C LYS A 101 -1.35 -2.22 -17.92
N LEU A 102 -0.62 -2.62 -18.96
CA LEU A 102 -0.38 -4.03 -19.27
C LEU A 102 0.31 -4.74 -18.10
N LEU A 103 1.37 -4.13 -17.56
CA LEU A 103 2.16 -4.76 -16.50
C LEU A 103 1.43 -4.81 -15.16
N HIS A 104 0.63 -3.78 -14.87
CA HIS A 104 -0.23 -3.79 -13.69
C HIS A 104 -1.29 -4.90 -13.76
N GLU A 105 -1.92 -5.11 -14.93
CA GLU A 105 -2.88 -6.20 -15.15
C GLU A 105 -2.21 -7.58 -15.05
N ILE A 106 -0.99 -7.72 -15.60
CA ILE A 106 -0.19 -8.94 -15.44
C ILE A 106 0.06 -9.22 -13.96
N LEU A 107 0.49 -8.22 -13.20
CA LEU A 107 0.72 -8.35 -11.76
C LEU A 107 -0.56 -8.79 -11.02
N ILE A 108 -1.71 -8.18 -11.31
CA ILE A 108 -3.01 -8.58 -10.71
C ILE A 108 -3.30 -10.06 -10.99
N LYS A 109 -3.14 -10.51 -12.23
CA LYS A 109 -3.42 -11.89 -12.62
C LYS A 109 -2.46 -12.91 -12.03
N VAL A 110 -1.18 -12.57 -11.93
CA VAL A 110 -0.16 -13.41 -11.29
C VAL A 110 -0.48 -13.57 -9.81
N VAL A 111 -0.78 -12.49 -9.09
CA VAL A 111 -1.18 -12.56 -7.67
C VAL A 111 -2.43 -13.41 -7.47
N ALA A 112 -3.46 -13.27 -8.32
CA ALA A 112 -4.68 -14.06 -8.21
C ALA A 112 -4.46 -15.57 -8.45
N SER A 113 -3.43 -15.94 -9.21
CA SER A 113 -3.15 -17.33 -9.60
C SER A 113 -2.06 -17.99 -8.77
N GLN A 114 -1.33 -17.21 -7.96
CA GLN A 114 -0.20 -17.61 -7.13
C GLN A 114 -0.47 -18.89 -6.31
N LYS A 115 -1.66 -19.02 -5.73
CA LYS A 115 -2.05 -20.16 -4.88
C LYS A 115 -2.15 -21.50 -5.61
N LYS A 116 -2.28 -21.49 -6.94
CA LYS A 116 -2.46 -22.70 -7.78
C LYS A 116 -1.13 -23.26 -8.31
N GLU A 117 -0.02 -22.65 -7.93
CA GLU A 117 1.32 -22.96 -8.37
C GLU A 117 2.16 -23.50 -7.20
N ASP A 118 3.32 -24.10 -7.50
CA ASP A 118 4.31 -24.40 -6.46
C ASP A 118 4.56 -23.11 -5.68
N GLY A 119 4.20 -23.07 -4.40
CA GLY A 119 4.02 -21.82 -3.66
C GLY A 119 5.17 -20.83 -3.82
N ARG A 120 6.42 -21.32 -3.84
CA ARG A 120 7.62 -20.50 -4.05
C ARG A 120 7.78 -19.95 -5.47
N ASN A 121 7.45 -20.72 -6.50
CA ASN A 121 7.56 -20.27 -7.89
C ASN A 121 6.53 -19.16 -8.16
N GLY A 122 5.28 -19.37 -7.72
CA GLY A 122 4.24 -18.35 -7.84
C GLY A 122 4.60 -17.06 -7.08
N ILE A 123 5.15 -17.18 -5.87
CA ILE A 123 5.64 -16.02 -5.10
C ILE A 123 6.75 -15.27 -5.87
N ASN A 124 7.71 -15.98 -6.45
CA ASN A 124 8.78 -15.36 -7.23
C ASN A 124 8.24 -14.67 -8.49
N GLU A 125 7.28 -15.25 -9.21
CA GLU A 125 6.63 -14.60 -10.36
C GLU A 125 5.94 -13.28 -9.96
N VAL A 126 5.32 -13.23 -8.77
CA VAL A 126 4.71 -12.00 -8.24
C VAL A 126 5.78 -10.93 -8.00
N ILE A 127 6.91 -11.30 -7.37
CA ILE A 127 8.01 -10.37 -7.08
C ILE A 127 8.59 -9.80 -8.39
N GLU A 128 8.88 -10.66 -9.37
CA GLU A 128 9.41 -10.25 -10.67
C GLU A 128 8.44 -9.33 -11.43
N SER A 129 7.14 -9.65 -11.41
CA SER A 129 6.12 -8.83 -12.05
C SER A 129 5.97 -7.46 -11.38
N ALA A 130 6.05 -7.42 -10.05
CA ALA A 130 6.01 -6.16 -9.30
C ALA A 130 7.25 -5.31 -9.57
N ASP A 131 8.43 -5.91 -9.66
CA ASP A 131 9.68 -5.21 -10.01
C ASP A 131 9.63 -4.61 -11.41
N GLN A 132 9.01 -5.29 -12.38
CA GLN A 132 8.79 -4.71 -13.72
C GLN A 132 7.93 -3.45 -13.68
N VAL A 133 6.85 -3.44 -12.87
CA VAL A 133 6.01 -2.24 -12.70
C VAL A 133 6.80 -1.11 -12.04
N ILE A 134 7.55 -1.42 -10.97
CA ILE A 134 8.33 -0.45 -10.22
C ILE A 134 9.43 0.17 -11.08
N ASN A 135 10.07 -0.61 -11.96
CA ASN A 135 11.18 -0.15 -12.80
C ASN A 135 10.77 0.80 -13.93
N ILE A 136 9.51 0.73 -14.38
CA ILE A 136 9.00 1.61 -15.44
C ILE A 136 8.56 2.97 -14.90
N ILE A 137 8.16 3.02 -13.63
CA ILE A 137 7.68 4.24 -13.00
C ILE A 137 8.89 5.10 -12.58
N ASP A 138 8.96 6.32 -13.11
CA ASP A 138 9.93 7.32 -12.65
C ASP A 138 9.50 7.87 -11.28
N LYS A 139 10.06 7.28 -10.23
CA LYS A 139 9.81 7.64 -8.83
C LYS A 139 10.13 9.11 -8.55
N ASP A 140 11.18 9.66 -9.16
CA ASP A 140 11.59 11.04 -8.91
C ASP A 140 10.62 12.03 -9.55
N ALA A 141 10.14 11.73 -10.76
CA ALA A 141 9.13 12.55 -11.42
C ALA A 141 7.82 12.58 -10.62
N VAL A 142 7.33 11.43 -10.19
CA VAL A 142 6.10 11.32 -9.37
C VAL A 142 6.29 12.04 -8.03
N ALA A 143 7.42 11.85 -7.35
CA ALA A 143 7.71 12.52 -6.08
C ALA A 143 7.78 14.04 -6.21
N LYS A 144 8.43 14.55 -7.27
CA LYS A 144 8.51 15.99 -7.55
C LYS A 144 7.13 16.59 -7.81
N PHE A 145 6.29 15.88 -8.57
CA PHE A 145 4.93 16.33 -8.85
C PHE A 145 4.11 16.47 -7.57
N PHE A 146 4.08 15.46 -6.71
CA PHE A 146 3.33 15.51 -5.45
C PHE A 146 3.97 16.39 -4.36
N GLY A 147 5.27 16.67 -4.45
CA GLY A 147 5.95 17.60 -3.55
C GLY A 147 5.62 19.07 -3.79
N ILE A 148 5.16 19.41 -5.00
CA ILE A 148 4.70 20.75 -5.35
C ILE A 148 3.17 20.76 -5.27
N ARG A 149 2.60 21.63 -4.44
CA ARG A 149 1.15 21.82 -4.40
C ARG A 149 0.69 22.54 -5.68
N SER A 150 0.47 21.80 -6.75
CA SER A 150 -0.16 22.31 -7.98
C SER A 150 -1.67 22.15 -7.89
N VAL A 151 -2.41 23.24 -8.10
CA VAL A 151 -3.85 23.16 -8.37
C VAL A 151 -4.01 23.10 -9.87
N ALA A 152 -4.56 22.02 -10.40
CA ALA A 152 -4.85 21.93 -11.83
C ALA A 152 -6.05 22.82 -12.17
N GLU A 153 -5.82 23.88 -12.94
CA GLU A 153 -6.87 24.82 -13.38
C GLU A 153 -7.35 24.50 -14.81
N ASP A 154 -6.46 23.96 -15.66
CA ASP A 154 -6.72 23.61 -17.06
C ASP A 154 -7.10 22.13 -17.26
N PRO A 155 -7.94 21.78 -18.26
CA PRO A 155 -8.36 20.39 -18.50
C PRO A 155 -7.20 19.46 -18.87
N ASP A 156 -6.14 19.97 -19.52
CA ASP A 156 -4.96 19.18 -19.85
C ASP A 156 -4.07 18.94 -18.62
N ALA A 157 -4.00 19.93 -17.71
CA ALA A 157 -3.30 19.79 -16.44
C ALA A 157 -4.01 18.77 -15.52
N MET A 158 -5.35 18.73 -15.53
CA MET A 158 -6.12 17.72 -14.79
C MET A 158 -5.85 16.30 -15.30
N LYS A 159 -5.73 16.11 -16.62
CA LYS A 159 -5.37 14.79 -17.19
C LYS A 159 -3.98 14.35 -16.77
N TYR A 160 -3.01 15.26 -16.82
CA TYR A 160 -1.67 14.98 -16.36
C TYR A 160 -1.62 14.63 -14.87
N GLU A 161 -2.35 15.38 -14.03
CA GLU A 161 -2.50 15.06 -12.60
C GLU A 161 -3.11 13.67 -12.40
N GLN A 162 -4.17 13.33 -13.12
CA GLN A 162 -4.76 11.98 -13.07
C GLN A 162 -3.77 10.90 -13.50
N ASP A 163 -2.92 11.15 -14.49
CA ASP A 163 -1.92 10.19 -14.93
C ASP A 163 -0.80 10.02 -13.88
N MET A 164 -0.38 11.09 -13.21
CA MET A 164 0.55 11.01 -12.07
C MET A 164 -0.07 10.28 -10.87
N ILE A 165 -1.37 10.47 -10.60
CA ILE A 165 -2.12 9.71 -9.58
C ILE A 165 -2.14 8.22 -9.93
N LYS A 166 -2.48 7.86 -11.19
CA LYS A 166 -2.46 6.46 -11.63
C LYS A 166 -1.07 5.83 -11.50
N GLN A 167 -0.02 6.57 -11.84
CA GLN A 167 1.36 6.09 -11.67
C GLN A 167 1.69 5.86 -10.20
N ARG A 168 1.34 6.80 -9.31
CA ARG A 168 1.53 6.62 -7.86
C ARG A 168 0.74 5.41 -7.34
N ASP A 169 -0.53 5.28 -7.71
CA ASP A 169 -1.38 4.20 -7.23
C ASP A 169 -0.89 2.83 -7.73
N ALA A 170 -0.46 2.75 -9.00
CA ALA A 170 0.18 1.54 -9.53
C ALA A 170 1.52 1.21 -8.84
N LEU A 171 2.33 2.22 -8.49
CA LEU A 171 3.57 2.06 -7.74
C LEU A 171 3.28 1.51 -6.34
N VAL A 172 2.31 2.08 -5.65
CA VAL A 172 1.88 1.70 -4.30
C VAL A 172 1.36 0.26 -4.28
N ASP A 173 0.49 -0.09 -5.23
CA ASP A 173 -0.05 -1.45 -5.33
C ASP A 173 1.05 -2.48 -5.63
N ALA A 174 2.02 -2.13 -6.49
CA ALA A 174 3.15 -3.00 -6.80
C ALA A 174 4.06 -3.20 -5.58
N LEU A 175 4.41 -2.13 -4.87
CA LEU A 175 5.20 -2.21 -3.64
C LEU A 175 4.50 -3.01 -2.54
N TYR A 176 3.18 -2.83 -2.40
CA TYR A 176 2.37 -3.58 -1.44
C TYR A 176 2.38 -5.08 -1.74
N LYS A 177 2.04 -5.46 -2.98
CA LYS A 177 2.04 -6.86 -3.43
C LYS A 177 3.43 -7.50 -3.32
N LYS A 178 4.49 -6.76 -3.67
CA LYS A 178 5.88 -7.21 -3.52
C LYS A 178 6.25 -7.45 -2.05
N GLY A 179 5.89 -6.53 -1.16
CA GLY A 179 6.14 -6.66 0.28
C GLY A 179 5.47 -7.90 0.87
N ILE A 180 4.23 -8.18 0.47
CA ILE A 180 3.51 -9.39 0.88
C ILE A 180 4.21 -10.65 0.35
N ALA A 181 4.49 -10.71 -0.95
CA ALA A 181 5.15 -11.85 -1.57
C ALA A 181 6.52 -12.14 -0.94
N LEU A 182 7.30 -11.11 -0.61
CA LEU A 182 8.57 -11.25 0.11
C LEU A 182 8.39 -11.78 1.54
N ALA A 183 7.29 -11.43 2.20
CA ALA A 183 6.98 -11.96 3.53
C ALA A 183 6.51 -13.42 3.47
N GLU A 184 5.70 -13.77 2.47
CA GLU A 184 5.25 -15.15 2.23
C GLU A 184 6.41 -16.06 1.86
N LEU A 185 7.40 -15.56 1.12
CA LEU A 185 8.60 -16.34 0.76
C LEU A 185 9.41 -16.78 1.99
N GLU A 186 9.36 -15.99 3.07
CA GLU A 186 10.12 -16.22 4.30
C GLU A 186 9.29 -16.96 5.37
N ASP A 187 7.98 -16.71 5.43
CA ASP A 187 7.07 -17.32 6.39
C ASP A 187 5.79 -17.79 5.69
N ASP A 188 5.73 -19.10 5.41
CA ASP A 188 4.59 -19.76 4.76
C ASP A 188 3.27 -19.56 5.55
N SER A 189 3.33 -19.25 6.86
CA SER A 189 2.12 -19.01 7.68
C SER A 189 1.42 -17.68 7.36
N ILE A 190 2.04 -16.81 6.55
CA ILE A 190 1.48 -15.53 6.11
C ILE A 190 0.45 -15.72 4.99
N VAL A 191 0.54 -16.81 4.22
CA VAL A 191 -0.32 -17.11 3.06
C VAL A 191 -1.81 -17.14 3.43
N GLU A 192 -2.14 -17.57 4.66
CA GLU A 192 -3.54 -17.64 5.13
C GLU A 192 -4.15 -16.27 5.48
N LEU A 193 -3.33 -15.25 5.73
CA LEU A 193 -3.79 -13.90 6.09
C LEU A 193 -4.33 -13.12 4.89
N PHE A 194 -3.84 -13.41 3.68
CA PHE A 194 -4.13 -12.65 2.45
C PHE A 194 -5.27 -13.19 1.61
N SER A 195 -6.05 -14.16 2.10
CA SER A 195 -7.30 -14.55 1.45
C SER A 195 -8.30 -13.38 1.48
N THR A 196 -8.22 -12.52 0.46
CA THR A 196 -9.24 -11.58 0.04
C THR A 196 -10.26 -12.34 -0.82
N GLU A 197 -11.48 -12.41 -0.30
CA GLU A 197 -12.64 -12.99 -0.95
C GLU A 197 -13.08 -12.11 -2.13
N GLU A 198 -12.63 -12.46 -3.33
CA GLU A 198 -13.40 -12.26 -4.55
C GLU A 198 -13.38 -13.56 -5.33
N ASN A 199 -14.16 -14.55 -4.85
CA ASN A 199 -14.94 -15.53 -5.62
C ASN A 199 -15.24 -16.79 -4.78
N LYS A 200 -16.46 -16.77 -4.24
CA LYS A 200 -17.49 -17.82 -4.25
C LYS A 200 -17.20 -19.26 -3.78
N GLU A 201 -18.15 -19.67 -2.96
CA GLU A 201 -18.84 -20.96 -2.90
C GLU A 201 -18.17 -22.07 -2.08
N GLU A 202 -18.93 -22.43 -1.04
CA GLU A 202 -18.93 -23.62 -0.22
C GLU A 202 -18.29 -24.84 -0.88
N GLU A 203 -17.19 -25.33 -0.30
CA GLU A 203 -16.92 -26.76 -0.28
C GLU A 203 -16.57 -27.21 1.14
N ASN A 204 -17.53 -27.95 1.67
CA ASN A 204 -17.51 -28.82 2.82
C ASN A 204 -16.29 -29.76 2.80
N VAL A 205 -15.43 -29.72 3.82
CA VAL A 205 -14.53 -30.83 4.12
C VAL A 205 -14.60 -31.20 5.60
N GLN A 206 -15.28 -32.33 5.76
CA GLN A 206 -15.43 -33.21 6.90
C GLN A 206 -14.09 -33.53 7.59
N GLY A 207 -14.12 -33.47 8.93
CA GLY A 207 -12.92 -33.59 9.76
C GLY A 207 -12.27 -34.97 9.78
N THR A 208 -11.02 -35.00 10.18
CA THR A 208 -10.39 -36.14 10.87
C THR A 208 -9.43 -35.64 11.93
N GLU A 209 -9.66 -36.10 13.16
CA GLU A 209 -8.80 -35.91 14.32
C GLU A 209 -7.58 -36.84 14.22
N GLY A 210 -6.40 -36.35 14.62
CA GLY A 210 -5.17 -37.13 14.58
C GLY A 210 -4.02 -36.46 15.33
N THR A 211 -4.01 -36.67 16.64
CA THR A 211 -3.01 -36.32 17.66
C THR A 211 -1.55 -36.31 17.18
N SER A 212 -0.81 -35.21 17.43
CA SER A 212 0.65 -35.21 17.41
C SER A 212 1.23 -34.73 18.74
N ASN A 213 2.12 -35.57 19.26
CA ASN A 213 2.84 -35.46 20.52
C ASN A 213 3.77 -34.24 20.53
N VAL A 214 3.79 -33.57 21.68
CA VAL A 214 4.67 -32.44 22.00
C VAL A 214 6.00 -32.96 22.54
N GLN A 215 7.12 -32.46 22.01
CA GLN A 215 8.28 -32.09 22.82
C GLN A 215 9.18 -31.07 22.07
N PRO A 216 9.61 -29.98 22.72
CA PRO A 216 10.40 -28.91 22.08
C PRO A 216 11.91 -29.15 22.17
N PRO A 217 12.71 -28.45 21.36
CA PRO A 217 14.02 -27.99 21.81
C PRO A 217 14.09 -26.47 21.87
N ILE A 218 14.58 -26.04 23.01
CA ILE A 218 14.85 -24.68 23.45
C ILE A 218 16.12 -24.17 22.74
N ALA A 219 16.05 -22.89 22.35
CA ALA A 219 17.12 -21.90 22.16
C ALA A 219 18.49 -22.38 21.66
N SER A 220 18.84 -21.96 20.45
CA SER A 220 20.20 -21.48 20.19
C SER A 220 20.13 -20.26 19.29
N VAL A 221 20.65 -19.16 19.83
CA VAL A 221 20.93 -17.91 19.14
C VAL A 221 22.03 -18.19 18.13
N SER A 222 21.77 -17.89 16.86
CA SER A 222 22.82 -17.87 15.84
C SER A 222 22.46 -16.82 14.79
N GLU A 223 23.09 -15.66 14.98
CA GLU A 223 23.31 -14.62 13.98
C GLU A 223 23.92 -15.23 12.72
N SER A 224 23.15 -15.43 11.65
CA SER A 224 23.67 -15.62 10.28
C SER A 224 22.61 -15.67 9.18
N SER A 225 21.56 -14.84 9.22
CA SER A 225 20.62 -14.70 8.10
C SER A 225 20.30 -13.22 7.86
N ASP A 226 19.77 -12.88 6.67
CA ASP A 226 18.92 -11.70 6.39
C ASP A 226 19.33 -10.88 5.14
N ALA A 227 19.98 -11.49 4.15
CA ALA A 227 20.02 -10.90 2.80
C ALA A 227 18.61 -10.78 2.15
N SER A 228 17.62 -11.57 2.59
CA SER A 228 16.21 -11.41 2.20
C SER A 228 15.46 -10.41 3.09
N GLY A 229 15.81 -10.37 4.38
CA GLY A 229 15.27 -9.44 5.37
C GLY A 229 15.37 -7.98 4.94
N GLY A 230 16.52 -7.61 4.37
CA GLY A 230 16.74 -6.27 3.82
C GLY A 230 15.79 -5.90 2.69
N LYS A 231 15.48 -6.84 1.76
CA LYS A 231 14.63 -6.54 0.61
C LYS A 231 13.21 -6.15 1.02
N PHE A 232 12.64 -6.85 2.01
CA PHE A 232 11.34 -6.49 2.54
C PHE A 232 11.37 -5.12 3.23
N GLU A 233 12.35 -4.88 4.10
CA GLU A 233 12.46 -3.60 4.81
C GLU A 233 12.61 -2.44 3.84
N GLU A 234 13.44 -2.59 2.80
CA GLU A 234 13.58 -1.60 1.72
C GLU A 234 12.24 -1.32 1.03
N THR A 235 11.49 -2.36 0.64
CA THR A 235 10.17 -2.19 0.01
C THR A 235 9.16 -1.54 0.94
N TYR A 236 9.19 -1.86 2.23
CA TYR A 236 8.29 -1.30 3.24
C TYR A 236 8.60 0.18 3.50
N LEU A 237 9.87 0.53 3.65
CA LEU A 237 10.32 1.91 3.81
C LEU A 237 10.05 2.73 2.55
N GLU A 238 10.12 2.12 1.37
CA GLU A 238 9.73 2.76 0.13
C GLU A 238 8.22 3.02 0.09
N LEU A 239 7.38 2.03 0.38
CA LEU A 239 5.92 2.18 0.44
C LEU A 239 5.50 3.29 1.43
N ARG A 240 6.19 3.39 2.57
CA ARG A 240 5.97 4.43 3.60
C ARG A 240 6.07 5.86 3.08
N LYS A 241 6.89 6.09 2.05
CA LYS A 241 7.08 7.43 1.46
C LYS A 241 5.84 7.89 0.69
N TRP A 242 5.05 6.94 0.19
CA TRP A 242 3.95 7.20 -0.74
C TRP A 242 2.59 7.20 -0.06
N VAL A 243 2.42 6.45 1.03
CA VAL A 243 1.12 6.24 1.66
C VAL A 243 1.20 6.26 3.19
N ASP A 244 0.10 6.67 3.82
CA ASP A 244 -0.11 6.46 5.24
C ASP A 244 -0.38 4.98 5.54
N ILE A 245 0.62 4.33 6.13
CA ILE A 245 0.57 2.91 6.53
C ILE A 245 -0.41 2.67 7.69
N SER A 246 -0.84 3.72 8.38
CA SER A 246 -1.84 3.63 9.45
C SER A 246 -3.23 3.28 8.93
N SER A 247 -3.46 3.43 7.61
CA SER A 247 -4.72 3.05 6.97
C SER A 247 -4.98 1.54 7.07
N THR A 248 -6.25 1.16 7.22
CA THR A 248 -6.67 -0.24 7.34
C THR A 248 -6.28 -1.09 6.13
N LYS A 249 -6.12 -0.48 4.94
CA LYS A 249 -5.62 -1.13 3.72
C LYS A 249 -4.23 -1.76 3.88
N TYR A 250 -3.35 -1.15 4.67
CA TYR A 250 -1.95 -1.59 4.85
C TYR A 250 -1.69 -2.21 6.23
N SER A 251 -2.74 -2.37 7.03
CA SER A 251 -2.67 -2.94 8.38
C SER A 251 -2.02 -4.32 8.41
N LEU A 252 -2.32 -5.19 7.44
CA LEU A 252 -1.73 -6.53 7.34
C LEU A 252 -0.22 -6.46 7.12
N LEU A 253 0.24 -5.65 6.16
CA LEU A 253 1.67 -5.48 5.90
C LEU A 253 2.38 -4.89 7.12
N ARG A 254 1.71 -4.00 7.87
CA ARG A 254 2.21 -3.49 9.16
C ARG A 254 2.30 -4.59 10.23
N VAL A 255 1.31 -5.47 10.35
CA VAL A 255 1.37 -6.63 11.26
C VAL A 255 2.57 -7.53 10.92
N ILE A 256 2.81 -7.79 9.63
CA ILE A 256 3.98 -8.55 9.17
C ILE A 256 5.28 -7.86 9.57
N HIS A 257 5.41 -6.56 9.28
CA HIS A 257 6.61 -5.79 9.61
C HIS A 257 6.91 -5.83 11.12
N GLU A 258 5.91 -5.63 11.95
CA GLU A 258 6.05 -5.68 13.41
C GLU A 258 6.36 -7.09 13.92
N LYS A 259 5.80 -8.15 13.31
CA LYS A 259 6.15 -9.55 13.61
C LYS A 259 7.62 -9.83 13.28
N ARG A 260 8.09 -9.40 12.10
CA ARG A 260 9.49 -9.58 11.65
C ARG A 260 10.47 -8.84 12.54
N ALA A 261 10.10 -7.67 13.01
CA ALA A 261 10.92 -6.89 13.92
C ALA A 261 10.80 -7.30 15.40
N GLY A 262 10.10 -8.40 15.70
CA GLY A 262 9.95 -8.95 17.07
C GLY A 262 9.03 -8.15 17.99
N ARG A 263 8.35 -7.12 17.49
CA ARG A 263 7.44 -6.26 18.27
C ARG A 263 6.03 -6.84 18.30
N LEU A 264 5.91 -8.02 18.91
CA LEU A 264 4.67 -8.81 18.94
C LEU A 264 3.48 -8.07 19.57
N GLY A 265 3.71 -7.23 20.58
CA GLY A 265 2.65 -6.43 21.21
C GLY A 265 2.06 -5.37 20.28
N THR A 266 2.90 -4.70 19.46
CA THR A 266 2.43 -3.76 18.45
C THR A 266 1.69 -4.50 17.34
N ALA A 267 2.20 -5.65 16.90
CA ALA A 267 1.52 -6.50 15.92
C ALA A 267 0.12 -6.89 16.40
N LEU A 268 -0.02 -7.29 17.67
CA LEU A 268 -1.30 -7.61 18.29
C LEU A 268 -2.24 -6.39 18.37
N LYS A 269 -1.70 -5.21 18.70
CA LYS A 269 -2.49 -3.96 18.72
C LYS A 269 -3.09 -3.66 17.35
N VAL A 270 -2.27 -3.67 16.30
CA VAL A 270 -2.73 -3.43 14.92
C VAL A 270 -3.73 -4.49 14.47
N LEU A 271 -3.50 -5.76 14.87
CA LEU A 271 -4.42 -6.85 14.57
C LEU A 271 -5.78 -6.67 15.27
N ASN A 272 -5.82 -6.17 16.50
CA ASN A 272 -7.07 -5.85 17.18
C ASN A 272 -7.77 -4.65 16.52
N GLU A 273 -7.04 -3.60 16.15
CA GLU A 273 -7.60 -2.46 15.39
C GLU A 273 -8.26 -2.93 14.07
N LEU A 274 -7.66 -3.93 13.40
CA LEU A 274 -8.22 -4.53 12.19
C LEU A 274 -9.47 -5.40 12.47
N LEU A 275 -9.53 -6.07 13.62
CA LEU A 275 -10.68 -6.90 14.03
C LEU A 275 -11.86 -6.06 14.54
N GLU A 276 -11.59 -4.88 15.08
CA GLU A 276 -12.59 -3.93 15.60
C GLU A 276 -13.18 -3.04 14.49
N GLU A 277 -12.71 -3.13 13.24
CA GLU A 277 -13.23 -2.35 12.12
C GLU A 277 -14.70 -2.72 11.82
N GLU A 278 -15.61 -1.78 12.10
CA GLU A 278 -17.05 -2.01 11.97
C GLU A 278 -17.48 -2.34 10.53
N GLY A 279 -18.29 -3.40 10.38
CA GLY A 279 -18.95 -3.74 9.12
C GLY A 279 -18.30 -4.83 8.27
N LYS A 280 -17.15 -5.39 8.67
CA LYS A 280 -16.56 -6.57 7.99
C LYS A 280 -16.75 -7.84 8.82
N PRO A 281 -17.04 -8.99 8.19
CA PRO A 281 -17.06 -10.25 8.90
C PRO A 281 -15.68 -10.52 9.50
N ILE A 282 -15.65 -10.88 10.77
CA ILE A 282 -14.42 -11.30 11.44
C ILE A 282 -13.86 -12.48 10.65
N LYS A 283 -12.60 -12.41 10.23
CA LYS A 283 -11.96 -13.51 9.51
C LYS A 283 -11.39 -14.51 10.50
N LYS A 284 -11.70 -15.79 10.32
CA LYS A 284 -11.18 -16.89 11.14
C LYS A 284 -9.64 -16.86 11.21
N THR A 285 -8.99 -16.63 10.07
CA THR A 285 -7.51 -16.59 9.94
C THR A 285 -6.87 -15.47 10.77
N LEU A 286 -7.52 -14.30 10.88
CA LEU A 286 -7.03 -13.21 11.73
C LEU A 286 -7.10 -13.57 13.21
N VAL A 287 -8.14 -14.27 13.63
CA VAL A 287 -8.31 -14.72 15.02
C VAL A 287 -7.32 -15.85 15.34
N GLU A 288 -7.05 -16.76 14.41
CA GLU A 288 -6.01 -17.80 14.55
C GLU A 288 -4.61 -17.18 14.71
N GLN A 289 -4.31 -16.13 13.94
CA GLN A 289 -3.04 -15.42 14.06
C GLN A 289 -2.95 -14.63 15.38
N LYS A 290 -4.07 -14.11 15.89
CA LYS A 290 -4.14 -13.53 17.24
C LYS A 290 -3.82 -14.57 18.32
N VAL A 291 -4.35 -15.79 18.19
CA VAL A 291 -4.03 -16.91 19.08
C VAL A 291 -2.53 -17.23 19.04
N HIS A 292 -1.94 -17.34 17.84
CA HIS A 292 -0.51 -17.59 17.67
C HIS A 292 0.36 -16.51 18.32
N LEU A 293 -0.02 -15.23 18.18
CA LEU A 293 0.67 -14.13 18.86
C LEU A 293 0.57 -14.23 20.38
N PHE A 294 -0.60 -14.59 20.93
CA PHE A 294 -0.74 -14.81 22.37
C PHE A 294 0.11 -15.97 22.88
N GLU A 295 0.21 -17.07 22.13
CA GLU A 295 1.07 -18.20 22.47
C GLU A 295 2.56 -17.79 22.46
N LYS A 296 3.00 -17.05 21.43
CA LYS A 296 4.37 -16.51 21.37
C LYS A 296 4.69 -15.54 22.51
N LEU A 297 3.71 -14.77 22.97
CA LEU A 297 3.84 -13.87 24.13
C LEU A 297 3.74 -14.60 25.49
N GLY A 298 3.42 -15.90 25.50
CA GLY A 298 3.20 -16.69 26.71
C GLY A 298 1.87 -16.42 27.42
N TRP A 299 0.93 -15.71 26.79
CA TRP A 299 -0.39 -15.38 27.35
C TRP A 299 -1.38 -16.51 27.08
N LEU A 300 -1.12 -17.68 27.68
CA LEU A 300 -1.87 -18.92 27.43
C LEU A 300 -3.36 -18.81 27.77
N HIS A 301 -3.70 -18.02 28.81
CA HIS A 301 -5.09 -17.78 29.19
C HIS A 301 -5.85 -17.00 28.10
N CYS A 302 -5.23 -15.97 27.50
CA CYS A 302 -5.78 -15.24 26.37
C CYS A 302 -5.90 -16.13 25.14
N ALA A 303 -4.87 -16.93 24.83
CA ALA A 303 -4.90 -17.87 23.72
C ALA A 303 -6.04 -18.88 23.86
N ALA A 304 -6.22 -19.49 25.04
CA ALA A 304 -7.30 -20.42 25.33
C ALA A 304 -8.68 -19.75 25.21
N TYR A 305 -8.83 -18.52 25.71
CA TYR A 305 -10.06 -17.75 25.56
C TYR A 305 -10.37 -17.47 24.08
N SER A 306 -9.40 -17.00 23.30
CA SER A 306 -9.57 -16.72 21.87
C SER A 306 -9.86 -17.99 21.07
N LYS A 307 -9.27 -19.15 21.40
CA LYS A 307 -9.62 -20.45 20.79
C LYS A 307 -11.08 -20.83 21.05
N ARG A 308 -11.58 -20.63 22.27
CA ARG A 308 -13.00 -20.87 22.59
C ARG A 308 -13.92 -19.91 21.84
N SER A 309 -13.53 -18.63 21.76
CA SER A 309 -14.26 -17.64 20.99
C SER A 309 -14.31 -18.00 19.50
N LEU A 310 -13.25 -18.57 18.94
CA LEU A 310 -13.21 -19.04 17.56
C LEU A 310 -14.31 -20.07 17.28
N LEU A 311 -14.48 -21.06 18.16
CA LEU A 311 -15.51 -22.10 18.01
C LEU A 311 -16.93 -21.53 18.09
N ALA A 312 -17.13 -20.48 18.88
CA ALA A 312 -18.43 -19.81 19.02
C ALA A 312 -18.73 -18.86 17.84
N CYS A 313 -17.73 -18.15 17.34
CA CYS A 313 -17.88 -17.23 16.20
C CYS A 313 -17.95 -17.95 14.86
N PHE A 314 -17.34 -19.13 14.74
CA PHE A 314 -17.28 -19.93 13.52
C PHE A 314 -17.74 -21.37 13.78
N PRO A 315 -19.03 -21.58 14.08
CA PRO A 315 -19.57 -22.93 14.22
C PRO A 315 -19.58 -23.65 12.86
N PRO A 316 -19.44 -24.99 12.84
CA PRO A 316 -19.45 -25.76 11.59
C PRO A 316 -20.83 -25.75 10.91
N ASP A 317 -21.90 -25.70 11.70
CA ASP A 317 -23.28 -25.65 11.23
C ASP A 317 -24.04 -24.55 11.96
N TYR A 318 -25.13 -24.06 11.34
CA TYR A 318 -26.05 -23.16 12.01
C TYR A 318 -26.68 -23.83 13.24
N PRO A 319 -26.93 -23.08 14.33
CA PRO A 319 -27.62 -23.63 15.48
C PRO A 319 -29.01 -24.15 15.07
N LEU A 320 -29.37 -25.33 15.59
CA LEU A 320 -30.72 -25.86 15.47
C LEU A 320 -31.67 -24.88 16.19
N PHE A 321 -32.73 -24.50 15.48
CA PHE A 321 -33.73 -23.45 15.76
C PHE A 321 -33.96 -23.06 17.24
#